data_AF-A0A089K0W5-F1
#
_entry.id   AF-A0A089K0W5-F1
#
_cell.length_a   1.000
_cell.length_b   1.000
_cell.length_c   1.000
_cell.angle_alpha   90.00
_cell.angle_beta   90.00
_cell.angle_gamma   90.00
#
_symmetry.space_group_name_H-M   'P 1'
#
loop_
_entity.id
_entity.type
_entity.pdbx_description
1 polymer ?
#
loop_
_entity_poly.entity_id
_entity_poly.type
_entity_poly.pdbx_seq_one_letter_code
_entity_poly.pdbx_strand_id
1 'polypeptide(L)'
;MLEPKQESKSSELINPVDELWHIELLYGKHYQFSELTYGLFMQTKLVGGASRCYLVIDLVEDFDRILRELSVFGAIERTELLRVIAYAKQLKIRGVYRPVPDLMPFIDGRSDGGEGQELCRLVVDYIVENPSLFPTVSSGLYSATQSLGVVLDTESYIRKFGESVVGVTSEALYEILELESGNSKRLVEITRSWQQAGWLVKRSNQSRLQEAIRPIADVAEVRRFYLLRTDM
;
A
#
# COMPACT_ATOMS: atom_id res chain seq x y z
N MET A 1 -32.96 -52.84 2.06
CA MET A 1 -32.27 -52.32 0.86
C MET A 1 -32.47 -50.82 0.86
N LEU A 2 -31.43 -50.06 1.19
CA LEU A 2 -31.42 -48.59 1.09
C LEU A 2 -30.81 -48.26 -0.27
N GLU A 3 -31.58 -47.58 -1.11
CA GLU A 3 -31.10 -47.07 -2.39
C GLU A 3 -29.94 -46.10 -2.16
N PRO A 4 -28.88 -46.14 -2.99
CA PRO A 4 -27.81 -45.16 -2.89
C PRO A 4 -28.35 -43.79 -3.32
N LYS A 5 -28.26 -42.82 -2.40
CA LYS A 5 -28.46 -41.40 -2.72
C LYS A 5 -27.52 -41.04 -3.87
N GLN A 6 -28.11 -40.55 -4.97
CA GLN A 6 -27.40 -39.90 -6.06
C GLN A 6 -26.41 -38.89 -5.49
N GLU A 7 -25.12 -39.13 -5.73
CA GLU A 7 -24.07 -38.14 -5.60
C GLU A 7 -24.48 -36.94 -6.45
N SER A 8 -24.79 -35.82 -5.81
CA SER A 8 -24.99 -34.56 -6.51
C SER A 8 -23.68 -34.24 -7.21
N LYS A 9 -23.71 -34.26 -8.55
CA LYS A 9 -22.62 -33.74 -9.38
C LYS A 9 -22.32 -32.33 -8.89
N SER A 10 -21.23 -32.17 -8.15
CA SER A 10 -20.69 -30.85 -7.87
C SER A 10 -20.37 -30.25 -9.23
N SER A 11 -21.14 -29.25 -9.67
CA SER A 11 -20.84 -28.59 -10.93
C SER A 11 -19.47 -27.96 -10.78
N GLU A 12 -18.50 -28.48 -11.51
CA GLU A 12 -17.15 -27.94 -11.51
C GLU A 12 -17.25 -26.45 -11.85
N LEU A 13 -16.66 -25.59 -11.01
CA LEU A 13 -16.70 -24.16 -11.24
C LEU A 13 -15.79 -23.86 -12.43
N ILE A 14 -16.38 -23.49 -13.56
CA ILE A 14 -15.64 -23.19 -14.79
C ILE A 14 -15.31 -21.70 -14.82
N ASN A 15 -14.03 -21.39 -14.96
CA ASN A 15 -13.55 -20.03 -15.17
C ASN A 15 -14.11 -19.48 -16.51
N PRO A 16 -14.89 -18.38 -16.50
CA PRO A 16 -15.59 -17.89 -17.68
C PRO A 16 -14.68 -17.28 -18.75
N VAL A 17 -13.40 -17.05 -18.43
CA VAL A 17 -12.40 -16.43 -19.32
C VAL A 17 -11.12 -17.26 -19.34
N ASP A 18 -11.23 -18.58 -19.14
CA ASP A 18 -10.07 -19.45 -18.97
C ASP A 18 -9.15 -19.49 -20.20
N GLU A 19 -9.64 -19.15 -21.38
CA GLU A 19 -8.80 -19.11 -22.58
C GLU A 19 -7.64 -18.10 -22.45
N LEU A 20 -7.89 -16.94 -21.83
CA LEU A 20 -6.94 -15.83 -21.76
C LEU A 20 -6.47 -15.51 -20.34
N TRP A 21 -7.22 -15.90 -19.32
CA TRP A 21 -7.00 -15.47 -17.95
C TRP A 21 -7.05 -16.63 -16.98
N HIS A 22 -6.02 -16.75 -16.14
CA HIS A 22 -6.10 -17.50 -14.90
C HIS A 22 -6.68 -16.60 -13.80
N ILE A 23 -7.64 -17.13 -13.04
CA ILE A 23 -8.32 -16.40 -11.97
C ILE A 23 -8.19 -17.18 -10.67
N GLU A 24 -7.72 -16.50 -9.63
CA GLU A 24 -7.62 -17.03 -8.28
C GLU A 24 -8.24 -16.05 -7.28
N LEU A 25 -9.04 -16.55 -6.35
CA LEU A 25 -9.55 -15.76 -5.23
C LEU A 25 -8.59 -15.87 -4.05
N LEU A 26 -8.11 -14.74 -3.56
CA LEU A 26 -7.25 -14.62 -2.38
C LEU A 26 -8.07 -14.13 -1.18
N TYR A 27 -7.76 -14.62 0.01
CA TYR A 27 -8.37 -14.16 1.27
C TYR A 27 -7.29 -13.78 2.26
N GLY A 28 -7.25 -12.52 2.69
CA GLY A 28 -6.15 -12.02 3.52
C GLY A 28 -6.39 -10.62 4.09
N LYS A 29 -5.38 -10.11 4.80
CA LYS A 29 -5.43 -8.78 5.40
C LYS A 29 -5.27 -7.69 4.35
N HIS A 30 -5.99 -6.59 4.49
CA HIS A 30 -5.81 -5.38 3.71
C HIS A 30 -5.91 -4.17 4.65
N TYR A 31 -5.08 -3.13 4.44
CA TYR A 31 -4.93 -2.04 5.42
C TYR A 31 -6.19 -1.18 5.61
N GLN A 32 -7.07 -1.13 4.61
CA GLN A 32 -8.31 -0.35 4.68
C GLN A 32 -9.42 -1.03 5.49
N PHE A 33 -9.27 -2.31 5.85
CA PHE A 33 -10.32 -3.08 6.52
C PHE A 33 -9.84 -3.62 7.88
N SER A 34 -10.68 -3.52 8.90
CA SER A 34 -10.44 -4.15 10.21
C SER A 34 -10.47 -5.67 10.13
N GLU A 35 -11.33 -6.20 9.26
CA GLU A 35 -11.48 -7.63 8.98
C GLU A 35 -10.65 -8.09 7.77
N LEU A 36 -10.50 -9.41 7.62
CA LEU A 36 -9.94 -10.01 6.41
C LEU A 36 -10.91 -9.81 5.23
N THR A 37 -10.37 -9.62 4.04
CA THR A 37 -11.16 -9.37 2.82
C THR A 37 -10.67 -10.24 1.66
N TYR A 38 -11.36 -10.12 0.52
CA TYR A 38 -11.09 -10.89 -0.68
C TYR A 38 -10.43 -10.04 -1.77
N GLY A 39 -9.36 -10.56 -2.35
CA GLY A 39 -8.74 -10.06 -3.57
C GLY A 39 -8.94 -11.05 -4.71
N LEU A 40 -9.20 -10.56 -5.91
CA LEU A 40 -9.26 -11.34 -7.13
C LEU A 40 -7.95 -11.18 -7.89
N PHE A 41 -7.11 -12.21 -7.87
CA PHE A 41 -5.90 -12.29 -8.66
C PHE A 41 -6.22 -12.77 -10.08
N MET A 42 -5.81 -11.98 -11.05
CA MET A 42 -5.99 -12.25 -12.48
C MET A 42 -4.62 -12.25 -13.14
N GLN A 43 -4.28 -13.34 -13.82
CA GLN A 43 -3.03 -13.48 -14.56
C GLN A 43 -3.32 -13.84 -16.01
N THR A 44 -2.77 -13.09 -16.95
CA THR A 44 -2.92 -13.41 -18.37
C THR A 44 -2.14 -14.66 -18.73
N LYS A 45 -2.72 -15.51 -19.60
CA LYS A 45 -2.06 -16.66 -20.22
C LYS A 45 -1.23 -16.25 -21.46
N LEU A 46 -1.27 -14.98 -21.86
CA LEU A 46 -0.46 -14.43 -22.94
C LEU A 46 1.04 -14.39 -22.56
N VAL A 47 1.88 -14.26 -23.58
CA VAL A 47 3.34 -14.13 -23.42
C VAL A 47 3.66 -12.94 -22.51
N GLY A 48 4.45 -13.18 -21.46
CA GLY A 48 4.78 -12.20 -20.42
C GLY A 48 4.05 -12.42 -19.11
N GLY A 49 2.91 -13.13 -19.11
CA GLY A 49 2.27 -13.60 -17.87
C GLY A 49 1.89 -12.50 -16.87
N ALA A 50 1.59 -11.29 -17.37
CA ALA A 50 1.22 -10.14 -16.56
C ALA A 50 0.06 -10.48 -15.60
N SER A 51 0.14 -9.97 -14.38
CA SER A 51 -0.85 -10.26 -13.35
C SER A 51 -1.23 -9.01 -12.57
N ARG A 52 -2.49 -8.96 -12.14
CA ARG A 52 -3.06 -7.89 -11.34
C ARG A 52 -3.98 -8.49 -10.29
N CYS A 53 -4.04 -7.91 -9.09
CA CYS A 53 -5.01 -8.27 -8.08
C CYS A 53 -5.89 -7.08 -7.75
N TYR A 54 -7.20 -7.30 -7.70
CA TYR A 54 -8.18 -6.28 -7.38
C TYR A 54 -8.95 -6.68 -6.14
N LEU A 55 -9.30 -5.74 -5.27
CA LEU A 55 -10.27 -6.07 -4.22
C LEU A 55 -11.61 -6.40 -4.86
N VAL A 56 -12.31 -7.40 -4.31
CA VAL A 56 -13.61 -7.82 -4.86
C VAL A 56 -14.66 -6.71 -4.76
N ILE A 57 -14.54 -5.80 -3.78
CA ILE A 57 -15.42 -4.63 -3.66
C ILE A 57 -15.15 -3.60 -4.76
N ASP A 58 -13.87 -3.33 -5.06
CA ASP A 58 -13.45 -2.41 -6.11
C ASP A 58 -13.90 -2.86 -7.50
N LEU A 59 -14.05 -4.17 -7.74
CA LEU A 59 -14.57 -4.68 -9.02
C LEU A 59 -15.97 -4.14 -9.37
N VAL A 60 -16.76 -3.74 -8.36
CA VAL A 60 -18.09 -3.14 -8.57
C VAL A 60 -18.02 -1.62 -8.53
N GLU A 61 -17.26 -1.06 -7.59
CA GLU A 61 -17.17 0.39 -7.36
C GLU A 61 -16.34 1.12 -8.43
N ASP A 62 -15.26 0.50 -8.91
CA ASP A 62 -14.29 1.04 -9.87
C ASP A 62 -14.35 0.32 -11.24
N PHE A 63 -15.50 -0.26 -11.58
CA PHE A 63 -15.64 -1.19 -12.71
C PHE A 63 -15.03 -0.68 -14.02
N ASP A 64 -15.36 0.53 -14.47
CA ASP A 64 -14.87 1.06 -15.76
C ASP A 64 -13.36 1.39 -15.76
N ARG A 65 -12.77 1.68 -14.59
CA ARG A 65 -11.31 1.84 -14.45
C ARG A 65 -10.62 0.50 -14.62
N ILE A 66 -11.07 -0.51 -13.88
CA ILE A 66 -10.50 -1.86 -13.91
C ILE A 66 -10.64 -2.50 -15.29
N LEU A 67 -11.79 -2.30 -15.96
CA LEU A 67 -11.99 -2.76 -17.32
C LEU A 67 -10.93 -2.19 -18.27
N ARG A 68 -10.64 -0.88 -18.19
CA ARG A 68 -9.62 -0.23 -19.02
C ARG A 68 -8.22 -0.79 -18.74
N GLU A 69 -7.87 -0.98 -17.47
CA GLU A 69 -6.57 -1.56 -17.10
C GLU A 69 -6.41 -2.99 -17.64
N LEU A 70 -7.37 -3.87 -17.39
CA LEU A 70 -7.33 -5.24 -17.88
C LEU A 70 -7.32 -5.32 -19.42
N SER A 71 -7.97 -4.37 -20.09
CA SER A 71 -7.93 -4.26 -21.56
C SER A 71 -6.53 -4.00 -22.10
N VAL A 72 -5.65 -3.34 -21.34
CA VAL A 72 -4.23 -3.13 -21.71
C VAL A 72 -3.44 -4.42 -21.63
N PHE A 73 -3.72 -5.28 -20.64
CA PHE A 73 -2.90 -6.47 -20.34
C PHE A 73 -3.32 -7.73 -21.09
N GLY A 74 -4.60 -7.89 -21.43
CA GLY A 74 -5.07 -9.14 -22.02
C GLY A 74 -6.48 -9.11 -22.59
N ALA A 75 -6.90 -7.97 -23.14
CA ALA A 75 -8.17 -7.75 -23.83
C ALA A 75 -9.37 -8.47 -23.17
N ILE A 76 -9.98 -7.83 -22.17
CA ILE A 76 -11.21 -8.34 -21.55
C ILE A 76 -12.38 -7.45 -21.92
N GLU A 77 -13.49 -8.05 -22.34
CA GLU A 77 -14.71 -7.32 -22.63
C GLU A 77 -15.51 -7.00 -21.36
N ARG A 78 -16.39 -6.00 -21.47
CA ARG A 78 -17.29 -5.62 -20.37
C ARG A 78 -18.12 -6.79 -19.84
N THR A 79 -18.67 -7.59 -20.75
CA THR A 79 -19.52 -8.74 -20.46
C THR A 79 -18.73 -9.86 -19.77
N GLU A 80 -17.47 -10.05 -20.18
CA GLU A 80 -16.55 -11.01 -19.58
C GLU A 80 -16.18 -10.61 -18.15
N LEU A 81 -15.84 -9.34 -17.91
CA LEU A 81 -15.54 -8.85 -16.56
C LEU A 81 -16.74 -9.03 -15.61
N LEU A 82 -17.98 -8.81 -16.10
CA LEU A 82 -19.18 -9.09 -15.31
C LEU A 82 -19.32 -10.58 -14.96
N ARG A 83 -18.99 -11.50 -15.89
CA ARG A 83 -18.97 -12.93 -15.62
C ARG A 83 -17.88 -13.30 -14.63
N VAL A 84 -16.71 -12.66 -14.70
CA VAL A 84 -15.61 -12.81 -13.74
C VAL A 84 -16.05 -12.39 -12.33
N ILE A 85 -16.75 -11.27 -12.19
CA ILE A 85 -17.30 -10.83 -10.89
C ILE A 85 -18.30 -11.85 -10.34
N ALA A 86 -19.19 -12.37 -11.19
CA ALA A 86 -20.12 -13.42 -10.80
C ALA A 86 -19.39 -14.71 -10.39
N TYR A 87 -18.33 -15.08 -11.11
CA TYR A 87 -17.49 -16.22 -10.82
C TYR A 87 -16.76 -16.06 -9.48
N ALA A 88 -16.18 -14.90 -9.19
CA ALA A 88 -15.56 -14.59 -7.90
C ALA A 88 -16.55 -14.73 -6.73
N LYS A 89 -17.81 -14.30 -6.92
CA LYS A 89 -18.87 -14.52 -5.92
C LYS A 89 -19.16 -16.00 -5.70
N GLN A 90 -19.18 -16.82 -6.76
CA GLN A 90 -19.36 -18.26 -6.63
C GLN A 90 -18.19 -18.94 -5.91
N LEU A 91 -16.95 -18.57 -6.23
CA LEU A 91 -15.75 -19.03 -5.51
C LEU A 91 -15.84 -18.71 -4.01
N LYS A 92 -16.26 -17.49 -3.66
CA LYS A 92 -16.49 -17.09 -2.27
C LYS A 92 -17.56 -17.93 -1.57
N ILE A 93 -18.72 -18.13 -2.19
CA ILE A 93 -19.83 -18.92 -1.63
C ILE A 93 -19.40 -20.37 -1.39
N ARG A 94 -18.59 -20.94 -2.29
CA ARG A 94 -18.10 -22.32 -2.18
C ARG A 94 -16.84 -22.48 -1.34
N GLY A 95 -16.29 -21.40 -0.80
CA GLY A 95 -15.07 -21.43 0.00
C GLY A 95 -13.81 -21.79 -0.80
N VAL A 96 -13.80 -21.56 -2.12
CA VAL A 96 -12.66 -21.83 -2.99
C VAL A 96 -11.80 -20.57 -3.07
N TYR A 97 -10.79 -20.49 -2.22
CA TYR A 97 -9.83 -19.39 -2.19
C TYR A 97 -8.49 -19.84 -1.59
N ARG A 98 -7.42 -19.11 -1.90
CA ARG A 98 -6.11 -19.26 -1.27
C ARG A 98 -5.97 -18.28 -0.10
N PRO A 99 -5.79 -18.75 1.15
CA PRO A 99 -5.51 -17.86 2.27
C PRO A 99 -4.10 -17.28 2.12
N VAL A 100 -3.96 -15.98 2.34
CA VAL A 100 -2.68 -15.27 2.34
C VAL A 100 -2.59 -14.36 3.58
N PRO A 101 -1.42 -14.18 4.20
CA PRO A 101 -1.29 -13.31 5.37
C PRO A 101 -1.66 -11.85 5.08
N ASP A 102 -1.29 -11.36 3.89
CA ASP A 102 -1.49 -9.99 3.45
C ASP A 102 -1.82 -9.99 1.94
N LEU A 103 -2.85 -9.23 1.54
CA LEU A 103 -3.26 -9.04 0.15
C LEU A 103 -2.44 -7.96 -0.57
N MET A 104 -1.81 -7.07 0.18
CA MET A 104 -1.06 -5.95 -0.37
C MET A 104 0.07 -6.34 -1.32
N PRO A 105 0.82 -7.44 -1.14
CA PRO A 105 1.83 -7.85 -2.10
C PRO A 105 1.28 -8.25 -3.48
N PHE A 106 -0.04 -8.41 -3.60
CA PHE A 106 -0.74 -8.85 -4.81
C PHE A 106 -1.50 -7.70 -5.50
N ILE A 107 -2.07 -6.76 -4.74
CA ILE A 107 -2.80 -5.59 -5.26
C ILE A 107 -1.77 -4.51 -5.60
N ASP A 108 -1.69 -4.15 -6.88
CA ASP A 108 -0.82 -3.18 -7.55
C ASP A 108 0.17 -2.34 -6.74
N GLY A 109 1.40 -2.24 -7.27
CA GLY A 109 2.39 -1.27 -6.80
C GLY A 109 3.39 -1.86 -5.81
N ARG A 110 4.06 -2.97 -6.16
CA ARG A 110 5.34 -3.26 -5.52
C ARG A 110 6.29 -2.13 -5.89
N SER A 111 6.50 -1.22 -4.95
CA SER A 111 7.87 -0.87 -4.63
C SER A 111 8.55 -2.16 -4.21
N ASP A 112 9.20 -2.81 -5.17
CA ASP A 112 10.12 -3.89 -4.82
C ASP A 112 11.22 -3.29 -3.93
N GLY A 113 12.01 -4.14 -3.26
CA GLY A 113 13.06 -3.65 -2.37
C GLY A 113 14.01 -2.66 -3.07
N GLY A 114 14.15 -2.75 -4.40
CA GLY A 114 14.96 -1.84 -5.22
C GLY A 114 14.32 -0.46 -5.37
N GLU A 115 13.09 -0.38 -5.87
CA GLU A 115 12.36 0.89 -5.99
C GLU A 115 12.20 1.55 -4.61
N GLY A 116 11.96 0.76 -3.57
CA GLY A 116 11.84 1.27 -2.20
C GLY A 116 13.14 1.92 -1.74
N GLN A 117 14.27 1.30 -2.05
CA GLN A 117 15.59 1.83 -1.77
C GLN A 117 15.87 3.11 -2.54
N GLU A 118 15.57 3.14 -3.84
CA GLU A 118 15.77 4.31 -4.70
C GLU A 118 14.97 5.51 -4.20
N LEU A 119 13.69 5.31 -3.90
CA LEU A 119 12.83 6.37 -3.36
C LEU A 119 13.26 6.81 -1.96
N CYS A 120 13.78 5.89 -1.13
CA CYS A 120 14.30 6.25 0.18
C CYS A 120 15.57 7.10 0.05
N ARG A 121 16.49 6.71 -0.84
CA ARG A 121 17.70 7.47 -1.16
C ARG A 121 17.36 8.85 -1.68
N LEU A 122 16.40 8.96 -2.60
CA LEU A 122 15.96 10.26 -3.11
C LEU A 122 15.51 11.19 -1.97
N VAL A 123 14.77 10.68 -0.99
CA VAL A 123 14.36 11.47 0.18
C VAL A 123 15.56 11.85 1.05
N VAL A 124 16.49 10.93 1.30
CA VAL A 124 17.69 11.21 2.10
C VAL A 124 18.61 12.21 1.41
N ASP A 125 18.87 12.04 0.12
CA ASP A 125 19.66 12.95 -0.70
C ASP A 125 19.03 14.35 -0.66
N TYR A 126 17.71 14.45 -0.81
CA TYR A 126 17.00 15.72 -0.71
C TYR A 126 17.16 16.38 0.67
N ILE A 127 17.11 15.61 1.77
CA ILE A 127 17.34 16.13 3.13
C ILE A 127 18.77 16.67 3.27
N VAL A 128 19.76 15.96 2.74
CA VAL A 128 21.18 16.33 2.81
C VAL A 128 21.48 17.57 1.96
N GLU A 129 20.87 17.67 0.78
CA GLU A 129 21.05 18.80 -0.14
C GLU A 129 20.32 20.07 0.35
N ASN A 130 19.27 19.92 1.14
CA ASN A 130 18.41 21.04 1.58
C ASN A 130 18.33 21.18 3.12
N PRO A 131 19.46 21.30 3.85
CA PRO A 131 19.46 21.27 5.31
C PRO A 131 18.68 22.42 5.96
N SER A 132 18.51 23.55 5.26
CA SER A 132 17.71 24.68 5.73
C SER A 132 16.21 24.36 5.86
N LEU A 133 15.71 23.37 5.11
CA LEU A 133 14.31 22.91 5.18
C LEU A 133 14.07 21.87 6.29
N PHE A 134 15.16 21.36 6.88
CA PHE A 134 15.15 20.35 7.94
C PHE A 134 15.97 20.84 9.15
N PRO A 135 15.55 21.92 9.84
CA PRO A 135 16.25 22.40 11.03
C PRO A 135 16.27 21.33 12.12
N THR A 136 17.24 21.43 13.04
CA THR A 136 17.30 20.53 14.19
C THR A 136 16.28 20.92 15.26
N VAL A 137 15.82 19.96 16.06
CA VAL A 137 14.98 20.27 17.23
C VAL A 137 15.71 21.22 18.18
N SER A 138 17.01 20.98 18.43
CA SER A 138 17.81 21.83 19.32
C SER A 138 17.94 23.28 18.86
N SER A 139 17.88 23.53 17.55
CA SER A 139 17.97 24.90 17.00
C SER A 139 16.74 25.75 17.30
N GLY A 140 15.58 25.12 17.55
CA GLY A 140 14.30 25.82 17.73
C GLY A 140 13.82 26.56 16.47
N LEU A 141 14.42 26.32 15.30
CA LEU A 141 14.12 27.04 14.05
C LEU A 141 13.01 26.40 13.21
N TYR A 142 12.45 25.28 13.64
CA TYR A 142 11.37 24.63 12.88
C TYR A 142 10.14 25.53 12.78
N SER A 143 9.64 25.69 11.56
CA SER A 143 8.38 26.37 11.29
C SER A 143 7.50 25.47 10.43
N ALA A 144 6.26 25.20 10.87
CA ALA A 144 5.36 24.35 10.09
C ALA A 144 5.08 24.92 8.68
N THR A 145 5.16 26.23 8.48
CA THR A 145 4.89 26.85 7.18
C THR A 145 6.10 26.87 6.24
N GLN A 146 7.32 26.68 6.76
CA GLN A 146 8.57 26.85 5.99
C GLN A 146 9.46 25.60 6.00
N SER A 147 9.31 24.73 6.99
CA SER A 147 10.09 23.50 7.14
C SER A 147 9.33 22.31 6.58
N LEU A 148 10.05 21.45 5.86
CA LEU A 148 9.52 20.20 5.32
C LEU A 148 9.67 19.03 6.31
N GLY A 149 10.53 19.20 7.30
CA GLY A 149 10.76 18.25 8.37
C GLY A 149 11.63 18.82 9.48
N VAL A 150 12.11 17.95 10.36
CA VAL A 150 12.95 18.31 11.50
C VAL A 150 13.91 17.18 11.87
N VAL A 151 15.17 17.51 12.15
CA VAL A 151 16.17 16.54 12.61
C VAL A 151 16.02 16.33 14.12
N LEU A 152 15.89 15.07 14.53
CA LEU A 152 15.63 14.67 15.92
C LEU A 152 16.93 14.48 16.71
N ASP A 153 17.61 15.59 17.02
CA ASP A 153 18.96 15.61 17.57
C ASP A 153 19.06 15.75 19.11
N THR A 154 17.94 15.92 19.80
CA THR A 154 17.97 16.01 21.27
C THR A 154 18.15 14.64 21.90
N GLU A 155 18.80 14.60 23.07
CA GLU A 155 19.10 13.36 23.78
C GLU A 155 17.84 12.50 24.05
N SER A 156 16.71 13.16 24.32
CA SER A 156 15.41 12.50 24.51
C SER A 156 14.96 11.74 23.24
N TYR A 157 15.12 12.36 22.07
CA TYR A 157 14.74 11.72 20.81
C TYR A 157 15.76 10.68 20.35
N ILE A 158 17.05 10.95 20.51
CA ILE A 158 18.12 9.99 20.16
C ILE A 158 17.94 8.68 20.93
N ARG A 159 17.71 8.75 22.26
CA ARG A 159 17.45 7.55 23.08
C ARG A 159 16.20 6.79 22.64
N LYS A 160 15.21 7.47 22.06
CA LYS A 160 13.92 6.90 21.71
C LYS A 160 13.86 6.32 20.30
N PHE A 161 14.49 6.99 19.34
CA PHE A 161 14.37 6.67 17.93
C PHE A 161 15.69 6.27 17.27
N GLY A 162 16.82 6.50 17.94
CA GLY A 162 18.16 6.29 17.39
C GLY A 162 18.82 7.60 16.94
N GLU A 163 20.08 7.50 16.57
CA GLU A 163 20.83 8.58 15.93
C GLU A 163 20.36 8.77 14.48
N SER A 164 20.63 9.94 13.89
CA SER A 164 20.37 10.23 12.47
C SER A 164 18.92 10.01 12.02
N VAL A 165 17.95 10.38 12.87
CA VAL A 165 16.52 10.31 12.54
C VAL A 165 15.99 11.69 12.19
N VAL A 166 15.29 11.75 11.05
CA VAL A 166 14.61 12.95 10.57
C VAL A 166 13.12 12.68 10.48
N GLY A 167 12.32 13.58 11.07
CA GLY A 167 10.88 13.59 10.88
C GLY A 167 10.53 14.36 9.61
N VAL A 168 9.98 13.69 8.60
CA VAL A 168 9.55 14.30 7.33
C VAL A 168 8.02 14.38 7.30
N THR A 169 7.48 15.53 6.91
CA THR A 169 6.01 15.71 6.82
C THR A 169 5.41 14.91 5.67
N SER A 170 4.11 14.63 5.74
CA SER A 170 3.42 13.89 4.66
C SER A 170 3.43 14.67 3.36
N GLU A 171 3.21 15.98 3.46
CA GLU A 171 3.21 16.94 2.36
C GLU A 171 4.58 16.96 1.67
N ALA A 172 5.67 17.03 2.44
CA ALA A 172 7.03 16.95 1.91
C ALA A 172 7.29 15.63 1.18
N LEU A 173 6.79 14.50 1.68
CA LEU A 173 6.96 13.23 0.95
C LEU A 173 6.20 13.22 -0.38
N TYR A 174 5.01 13.82 -0.48
CA TYR A 174 4.33 13.93 -1.78
C TYR A 174 5.12 14.81 -2.74
N GLU A 175 5.67 15.92 -2.26
CA GLU A 175 6.48 16.83 -3.06
C GLU A 175 7.79 16.18 -3.55
N ILE A 176 8.59 15.64 -2.63
CA ILE A 176 9.91 15.05 -2.93
C ILE A 176 9.78 13.83 -3.85
N LEU A 177 8.76 13.00 -3.64
CA LEU A 177 8.54 11.77 -4.43
C LEU A 177 7.71 12.02 -5.71
N GLU A 178 7.39 13.28 -6.01
CA GLU A 178 6.54 13.67 -7.15
C GLU A 178 5.21 12.89 -7.22
N LEU A 179 4.62 12.61 -6.05
CA LEU A 179 3.36 11.88 -5.96
C LEU A 179 2.18 12.84 -6.07
N GLU A 180 1.16 12.45 -6.84
CA GLU A 180 -0.09 13.20 -6.90
C GLU A 180 -0.72 13.35 -5.51
N SER A 181 -0.98 14.59 -5.11
CA SER A 181 -1.61 14.95 -3.85
C SER A 181 -2.93 14.18 -3.68
N GLY A 182 -2.98 13.28 -2.69
CA GLY A 182 -4.16 12.43 -2.44
C GLY A 182 -3.98 10.97 -2.84
N ASN A 183 -2.90 10.59 -3.54
CA ASN A 183 -2.54 9.20 -3.80
C ASN A 183 -1.96 8.51 -2.54
N SER A 184 -2.82 8.38 -1.53
CA SER A 184 -2.49 7.78 -0.24
C SER A 184 -2.12 6.30 -0.34
N LYS A 185 -2.59 5.60 -1.38
CA LYS A 185 -2.26 4.19 -1.64
C LYS A 185 -0.77 4.03 -1.92
N ARG A 186 -0.23 4.85 -2.84
CA ARG A 186 1.16 4.79 -3.25
C ARG A 186 2.14 5.14 -2.14
N LEU A 187 1.87 6.21 -1.39
CA LEU A 187 2.71 6.57 -0.24
C LEU A 187 2.69 5.48 0.85
N VAL A 188 1.56 4.79 1.05
CA VAL A 188 1.46 3.65 1.98
C VAL A 188 2.30 2.46 1.53
N GLU A 189 2.38 2.17 0.23
CA GLU A 189 3.24 1.10 -0.31
C GLU A 189 4.73 1.41 -0.11
N ILE A 190 5.15 2.62 -0.50
CA ILE A 190 6.54 3.07 -0.37
C ILE A 190 6.98 3.02 1.09
N THR A 191 6.17 3.60 1.99
CA THR A 191 6.48 3.64 3.42
C THR A 191 6.46 2.25 4.07
N ARG A 192 5.65 1.31 3.56
CA ARG A 192 5.71 -0.10 3.98
C ARG A 192 7.02 -0.75 3.58
N SER A 193 7.50 -0.53 2.35
CA SER A 193 8.80 -1.02 1.88
C SER A 193 9.93 -0.50 2.79
N TRP A 194 9.93 0.79 3.10
CA TRP A 194 10.89 1.40 4.03
C TRP A 194 10.81 0.84 5.44
N GLN A 195 9.60 0.54 5.93
CA GLN A 195 9.42 -0.07 7.25
C GLN A 195 9.99 -1.49 7.28
N GLN A 196 9.77 -2.28 6.23
CA GLN A 196 10.31 -3.64 6.12
C GLN A 196 11.85 -3.65 6.03
N ALA A 197 12.43 -2.65 5.38
CA ALA A 197 13.88 -2.46 5.30
C ALA A 197 14.51 -1.83 6.55
N GLY A 198 13.71 -1.35 7.51
CA GLY A 198 14.18 -0.72 8.74
C GLY A 198 14.61 0.75 8.58
N TRP A 199 14.30 1.39 7.45
CA TRP A 199 14.58 2.81 7.18
C TRP A 199 13.51 3.72 7.77
N LEU A 200 12.26 3.26 7.81
CA LEU A 200 11.17 3.96 8.50
C LEU A 200 11.05 3.44 9.93
N VAL A 201 11.46 4.25 10.90
CA VAL A 201 11.44 3.93 12.34
C VAL A 201 10.00 3.88 12.85
N LYS A 202 9.16 4.84 12.46
CA LYS A 202 7.78 4.95 12.94
C LYS A 202 6.92 5.80 12.02
N ARG A 203 5.65 5.41 11.89
CA ARG A 203 4.56 6.25 11.37
C ARG A 203 3.74 6.79 12.54
N SER A 204 3.49 8.10 12.54
CA SER A 204 2.52 8.70 13.46
C SER A 204 1.09 8.21 13.13
N ASN A 205 0.47 7.39 14.00
CA ASN A 205 -0.89 6.87 13.81
C ASN A 205 -1.97 7.81 14.40
N GLN A 206 -3.07 7.95 13.66
CA GLN A 206 -4.05 9.04 13.72
C GLN A 206 -4.88 9.25 15.00
N SER A 207 -4.92 8.35 15.99
CA SER A 207 -6.08 8.38 16.92
C SER A 207 -5.80 8.53 18.42
N ARG A 208 -4.60 8.25 18.95
CA ARG A 208 -4.40 8.36 20.42
C ARG A 208 -3.01 8.82 20.88
N LEU A 209 -2.07 8.96 19.95
CA LEU A 209 -0.72 9.40 20.25
C LEU A 209 -0.27 10.31 19.11
N GLN A 210 -0.76 11.54 19.12
CA GLN A 210 0.13 12.62 18.70
C GLN A 210 1.28 12.59 19.71
N GLU A 211 2.31 11.78 19.45
CA GLU A 211 3.63 12.14 19.94
C GLU A 211 3.97 13.39 19.16
N ALA A 212 3.50 14.50 19.70
CA ALA A 212 3.71 15.79 19.11
C ALA A 212 5.22 15.98 19.14
N ILE A 213 5.86 15.83 17.98
CA ILE A 213 7.11 16.51 17.74
C ILE A 213 6.68 17.97 17.79
N ARG A 214 6.81 18.55 18.98
CA ARG A 214 6.62 19.98 19.23
C ARG A 214 8.03 20.55 19.22
N PRO A 215 8.58 20.82 18.04
CA PRO A 215 9.87 21.48 17.99
C PRO A 215 9.78 22.89 18.58
N ILE A 216 8.56 23.44 18.71
CA ILE A 216 8.25 24.66 19.47
C ILE A 216 6.96 24.44 20.28
N ALA A 217 6.93 24.88 21.54
CA ALA A 217 5.84 24.60 22.49
C ALA A 217 4.47 25.22 22.11
N ASP A 218 4.44 26.23 21.24
CA ASP A 218 3.26 27.07 20.93
C ASP A 218 2.61 26.81 19.56
N VAL A 219 3.09 25.85 18.77
CA VAL A 219 2.49 25.57 17.46
C VAL A 219 1.24 24.69 17.62
N ALA A 220 0.06 25.27 17.35
CA ALA A 220 -1.23 24.59 17.39
C ALA A 220 -1.42 23.56 16.26
N GLU A 221 -0.66 23.67 15.17
CA GLU A 221 -0.76 22.77 14.02
C GLU A 221 0.02 21.48 14.22
N VAL A 222 -0.72 20.38 14.31
CA VAL A 222 -0.13 19.05 14.40
C VAL A 222 0.00 18.46 13.00
N ARG A 223 1.24 18.32 12.51
CA ARG A 223 1.53 17.64 11.25
C ARG A 223 1.89 16.17 11.46
N ARG A 224 1.62 15.36 10.44
CA ARG A 224 1.99 13.94 10.42
C ARG A 224 3.41 13.79 9.93
N PHE A 225 4.26 13.19 10.77
CA PHE A 225 5.64 12.89 10.43
C PHE A 225 5.84 11.39 10.15
N TYR A 226 6.70 11.13 9.19
CA TYR A 226 7.36 9.85 8.95
C TYR A 226 8.79 9.97 9.48
N LEU A 227 9.17 9.10 10.41
CA LEU A 227 10.50 9.12 11.01
C LEU A 227 11.44 8.24 10.19
N LEU A 228 12.33 8.87 9.43
CA LEU A 228 13.27 8.21 8.53
C LEU A 228 14.69 8.25 9.11
N ARG A 229 15.39 7.13 8.95
CA ARG A 229 16.84 7.05 9.18
C ARG A 229 17.58 7.61 7.98
N THR A 230 18.59 8.43 8.22
CA THR A 230 19.45 9.00 7.17
C THR A 230 20.84 8.35 7.10
N ASP A 231 21.13 7.38 7.96
CA ASP A 231 22.41 6.67 8.07
C ASP A 231 22.44 5.34 7.27
N MET A 232 21.77 5.31 6.11
CA MET A 232 21.62 4.13 5.26
C MET A 232 22.85 3.77 4.43
#